data_AF-A0A7W0SUT9-F1
#
_entry.id   AF-A0A7W0SUT9-F1
#
_cell.length_a   1.000
_cell.length_b   1.000
_cell.length_c   1.000
_cell.angle_alpha   90.00
_cell.angle_beta   90.00
_cell.angle_gamma   90.00
#
_symmetry.space_group_name_H-M   'P 1'
#
loop_
_entity.id
_entity.type
_entity.pdbx_description
1 polymer ?
#
loop_
_entity_poly.entity_id
_entity_poly.type
_entity_poly.pdbx_seq_one_letter_code
_entity_poly.pdbx_strand_id
1 'polypeptide(L)' 'RACENGDLTRAGLQTALTETTDGDTGGIIAALDYSSPGSSPSREIYIAQPSADAEGGLTLVEELFTTDLAQGYVGPSEG' A
#
# COMPACT_ATOMS: atom_id res chain seq x y z
N ARG A 1 3.96 -1.46 -15.32
CA ARG A 1 5.33 -0.97 -15.59
C ARG A 1 6.22 -1.99 -16.30
N ALA A 2 6.73 -3.06 -15.66
CA ALA A 2 7.70 -3.97 -16.30
C ALA A 2 7.26 -4.55 -17.66
N CYS A 3 5.99 -4.94 -17.78
CA CYS A 3 5.42 -5.41 -19.05
C CYS A 3 5.38 -4.31 -20.13
N GLU A 4 5.00 -3.08 -19.75
CA GLU A 4 5.03 -1.90 -20.66
C GLU A 4 6.46 -1.61 -21.11
N ASN A 5 7.42 -1.76 -20.20
CA ASN A 5 8.85 -1.52 -20.45
C ASN A 5 9.51 -2.66 -21.24
N GLY A 6 8.84 -3.81 -21.40
CA GLY A 6 9.38 -4.98 -22.10
C GLY A 6 10.53 -5.70 -21.38
N ASP A 7 10.77 -5.41 -20.11
CA ASP A 7 11.88 -5.97 -19.32
C ASP A 7 11.36 -6.71 -18.09
N LEU A 8 11.15 -8.01 -18.25
CA LEU A 8 10.75 -8.93 -17.18
C LEU A 8 11.96 -9.60 -16.49
N THR A 9 13.16 -9.06 -16.64
CA THR A 9 14.31 -9.50 -15.85
C THR A 9 14.17 -9.05 -14.40
N ARG A 10 15.00 -9.60 -13.51
CA ARG A 10 15.05 -9.16 -12.10
C ARG A 10 15.29 -7.64 -11.97
N ALA A 11 16.20 -7.09 -12.78
CA ALA A 11 16.50 -5.67 -12.77
C ALA A 11 15.30 -4.85 -13.28
N GLY A 12 14.68 -5.28 -14.39
CA GLY A 12 13.48 -4.65 -14.93
C GLY A 12 12.30 -4.62 -13.95
N LEU A 13 12.07 -5.72 -13.22
CA LEU A 13 11.04 -5.79 -12.18
C LEU A 13 11.35 -4.83 -11.01
N GLN A 14 12.60 -4.73 -10.58
CA GLN A 14 12.98 -3.83 -9.50
C GLN A 14 12.78 -2.36 -9.89
N THR A 15 13.19 -1.98 -11.11
CA THR A 15 12.95 -0.64 -11.67
C THR A 15 11.44 -0.35 -11.77
N ALA A 16 10.68 -1.29 -12.33
CA ALA A 16 9.23 -1.15 -12.48
C ALA A 16 8.49 -1.02 -11.15
N LEU A 17 8.98 -1.66 -10.09
CA LEU A 17 8.41 -1.52 -8.74
C LEU A 17 8.51 -0.08 -8.27
N THR A 18 9.70 0.54 -8.34
CA THR A 18 9.89 1.93 -7.88
C THR A 18 9.18 2.97 -8.77
N GLU A 19 8.83 2.60 -10.00
CA GLU A 19 7.99 3.42 -10.91
C GLU A 19 6.48 3.29 -10.63
N THR A 20 6.08 2.40 -9.72
CA THR A 20 4.68 2.19 -9.35
C THR A 20 4.32 3.10 -8.18
N THR A 21 3.82 4.29 -8.49
CA THR A 21 3.46 5.33 -7.51
C THR A 21 1.95 5.39 -7.19
N ASP A 22 1.15 4.61 -7.92
CA ASP A 22 -0.31 4.55 -7.78
C ASP A 22 -0.78 3.13 -8.09
N GLY A 23 -0.28 2.17 -7.31
CA GLY A 23 -0.69 0.78 -7.41
C GLY A 23 -2.13 0.63 -6.94
N ASP A 24 -3.08 0.55 -7.88
CA ASP A 24 -4.50 0.34 -7.61
C ASP A 24 -4.76 -1.08 -7.07
N THR A 25 -5.43 -1.14 -5.93
CA THR A 25 -5.80 -2.39 -5.25
C THR A 25 -7.31 -2.66 -5.30
N GLY A 26 -8.05 -1.94 -6.14
CA GLY A 26 -9.49 -2.10 -6.33
C GLY A 26 -10.30 -1.80 -5.06
N GLY A 27 -9.78 -0.94 -4.19
CA GLY A 27 -10.42 -0.58 -2.91
C GLY A 27 -10.36 -1.67 -1.82
N ILE A 28 -9.59 -2.75 -2.01
CA ILE A 28 -9.40 -3.78 -0.97
C ILE A 28 -8.47 -3.27 0.14
N ILE A 29 -7.42 -2.54 -0.23
CA ILE A 29 -6.54 -1.79 0.65
C ILE A 29 -6.31 -0.39 0.05
N ALA A 30 -5.41 0.39 0.65
CA ALA A 30 -5.01 1.68 0.11
C ALA A 30 -4.22 1.54 -1.19
N ALA A 31 -4.25 2.59 -2.01
CA ALA A 31 -3.33 2.72 -3.14
C ALA A 31 -1.88 2.71 -2.64
N LEU A 32 -0.99 2.13 -3.44
CA LEU A 32 0.39 1.84 -3.03
C LEU A 32 1.39 2.65 -3.85
N ASP A 33 2.23 3.44 -3.16
CA ASP A 33 3.36 4.17 -3.73
C ASP A 33 4.69 3.52 -3.31
N TYR A 34 5.37 2.89 -4.27
CA TYR A 34 6.64 2.20 -4.06
C TYR A 34 7.87 3.04 -4.42
N SER A 35 7.72 4.34 -4.68
CA SER A 35 8.81 5.23 -5.10
C SER A 35 9.92 5.41 -4.06
N SER A 36 9.64 5.10 -2.79
CA SER A 36 10.54 5.33 -1.66
C SER A 36 10.99 4.02 -1.00
N PRO A 37 12.12 3.43 -1.43
CA PRO A 37 12.66 2.22 -0.82
C PRO A 37 12.81 2.34 0.70
N GLY A 38 12.48 1.27 1.42
CA GLY A 38 12.55 1.24 2.87
C GLY A 38 11.42 1.98 3.61
N SER A 39 10.55 2.69 2.88
CA SER A 39 9.32 3.29 3.39
C SER A 39 8.13 2.35 3.22
N SER A 40 7.09 2.52 4.04
CA SER A 40 5.80 1.87 3.80
C SER A 40 5.16 2.45 2.54
N PRO A 41 4.60 1.63 1.63
CA PRO A 41 3.99 2.13 0.39
C PRO A 41 2.65 2.85 0.59
N SER A 42 2.08 2.77 1.79
CA SER A 42 0.99 3.63 2.23
C SER A 42 1.05 3.80 3.74
N ARG A 43 0.46 4.91 4.23
CA ARG A 43 0.22 5.17 5.65
C ARG A 43 -1.28 5.12 5.99
N GLU A 44 -2.12 4.89 4.99
CA GLU A 44 -3.54 4.72 5.18
C GLU A 44 -3.84 3.33 5.75
N ILE A 45 -4.73 3.31 6.73
CA ILE A 45 -5.23 2.09 7.36
C ILE A 45 -6.74 2.19 7.47
N TYR A 46 -7.42 1.06 7.54
CA TYR A 46 -8.81 0.99 7.97
C TYR A 46 -8.88 0.30 9.34
N ILE A 47 -9.98 0.50 10.06
CA ILE A 47 -10.26 -0.25 11.30
C ILE A 47 -11.42 -1.19 11.01
N ALA A 48 -11.20 -2.47 11.25
CA ALA A 48 -12.23 -3.51 11.13
C ALA A 48 -12.45 -4.19 12.48
N GLN A 49 -13.68 -4.66 12.70
CA GLN A 49 -14.03 -5.48 13.86
C GLN A 49 -14.73 -6.77 13.45
N PRO A 50 -14.64 -7.85 14.26
CA PRO A 50 -15.38 -9.08 14.03
C PRO A 50 -16.89 -8.84 13.92
N SER A 51 -17.53 -9.48 12.95
CA SER A 51 -18.98 -9.49 12.77
C SER A 51 -19.43 -10.84 12.21
N ALA A 52 -20.27 -11.55 12.96
CA ALA A 52 -20.79 -12.86 12.54
C ALA A 52 -21.74 -12.76 11.33
N ASP A 53 -22.36 -11.61 11.14
CA ASP A 53 -23.35 -11.36 10.08
C ASP A 53 -22.72 -10.77 8.81
N ALA A 54 -21.45 -10.36 8.86
CA ALA A 54 -20.74 -9.83 7.70
C ALA A 54 -20.11 -10.94 6.86
N GLU A 55 -20.21 -10.81 5.54
CA GLU A 55 -19.44 -11.66 4.62
C GLU A 55 -17.95 -11.47 4.87
N GLY A 56 -17.21 -12.58 5.04
CA GLY A 56 -15.80 -12.54 5.44
C GLY A 56 -15.55 -12.28 6.94
N GLY A 57 -16.60 -12.11 7.75
CA GLY A 57 -16.50 -12.08 9.22
C GLY A 57 -16.01 -10.77 9.82
N LEU A 58 -15.87 -9.71 9.02
CA LEU A 58 -15.40 -8.39 9.44
C LEU A 58 -16.31 -7.28 8.91
N THR A 59 -16.51 -6.24 9.71
CA THR A 59 -17.13 -4.98 9.27
C THR A 59 -16.17 -3.82 9.52
N LEU A 60 -16.16 -2.84 8.61
CA LEU A 60 -15.36 -1.63 8.78
C LEU A 60 -16.01 -0.72 9.84
N VAL A 61 -15.22 -0.30 10.81
CA VAL A 61 -15.56 0.69 11.83
C VAL A 61 -15.09 2.07 11.41
N GLU A 62 -14.00 2.11 10.65
CA GLU A 62 -13.44 3.32 10.03
C GLU A 62 -12.92 2.94 8.64
N GLU A 63 -13.15 3.80 7.65
CA GLU A 63 -12.63 3.61 6.29
C GLU A 63 -11.12 3.89 6.24
N LEU A 64 -10.50 3.91 5.06
CA LEU A 64 -9.09 4.26 4.93
C LEU A 64 -8.81 5.68 5.41
N PHE A 65 -7.89 5.82 6.36
CA PHE A 65 -7.44 7.11 6.88
C PHE A 65 -5.97 7.06 7.29
N THR A 66 -5.34 8.23 7.38
CA THR A 66 -4.00 8.40 7.96
C THR A 66 -4.11 9.32 9.17
N THR A 67 -3.41 8.99 10.27
CA THR A 67 -3.31 9.86 11.45
C THR A 67 -2.15 10.83 11.34
N ASP A 68 -2.22 11.98 12.02
CA ASP A 68 -1.10 12.93 12.13
C ASP A 68 0.19 12.27 12.67
N LEU A 69 0.03 11.35 13.64
CA LEU A 69 1.14 10.57 14.19
C LEU A 69 1.80 9.71 13.10
N ALA A 70 0.99 9.02 12.29
CA ALA A 70 1.51 8.21 11.20
C ALA A 70 2.19 9.09 10.13
N GLN A 71 1.67 10.28 9.80
CA GLN A 71 2.32 11.18 8.84
C GLN A 71 3.71 11.65 9.30
N GLY A 72 3.88 11.91 10.60
CA GLY A 72 5.14 12.39 11.16
C GLY A 72 6.16 11.30 11.52
N TYR A 73 5.79 10.02 11.44
CA TYR A 73 6.66 8.92 11.84
C TYR A 73 7.68 8.56 10.75
N VAL A 74 8.96 8.51 11.10
CA VAL A 74 10.03 8.06 10.20
C VAL A 74 10.44 6.62 10.57
N GLY A 75 10.29 5.70 9.62
CA GLY A 75 10.63 4.29 9.79
C GLY A 75 12.14 4.04 9.93
N PRO A 76 12.56 2.94 10.57
CA PRO A 76 13.99 2.64 10.75
C PRO A 76 14.78 2.45 9.45
N SER A 77 14.11 2.07 8.37
CA SER A 77 14.67 1.87 7.03
C SER A 77 14.29 2.97 6.05
N GLU A 78 13.55 3.99 6.50
CA GLU A 78 13.11 5.12 5.68
C GLU A 78 14.27 6.14 5.60
N GLY A 79 15.07 6.03 4.53
CA GLY A 79 16.28 6.83 4.31
C GLY A 79 17.12 6.34 3.13
#